data_AF-A0A8I1QCH5-F1
#
_entry.id   AF-A0A8I1QCH5-F1
#
_cell.length_a   1.000
_cell.length_b   1.000
_cell.length_c   1.000
_cell.angle_alpha   90.00
_cell.angle_beta   90.00
_cell.angle_gamma   90.00
#
_symmetry.space_group_name_H-M   'P 1'
#
loop_
_entity.id
_entity.type
_entity.pdbx_description
1 polymer ?
#
loop_
_entity_poly.entity_id
_entity_poly.type
_entity_poly.pdbx_seq_one_letter_code
_entity_poly.pdbx_strand_id
1 'polypeptide(L)'
;MQRLYVKAVTPGRMTRKEKEQYIQLHQKYLNLDAKFLIEYLSARNELLMFYDKESHALVATIGIQLIRFENKILVYFVNVVIEEDYKHEGCISHTTVKYAIKMFLLHPFCEKYCCGLASSPGSLEYTIRHRPSWPDEQKRTPLSVNKIMIKALRQIGIEQYKIIASHVITCNLAPKIQGTFHTKTPKNRRLDTYFHRINPGAEQGEQVFFLNPFYLSHAIDLAIRALHASLIRRPKLYHKIRKTKEVKPYYTLWLMTRCFVSVKISALWPFSKIH
;
A
#
# COMPACT_ATOMS: atom_id res chain seq x y z
N MET A 1 0.69 -22.70 -6.37
CA MET A 1 2.13 -22.48 -6.07
C MET A 1 2.35 -20.98 -6.15
N GLN A 2 2.92 -20.29 -5.16
CA GLN A 2 3.12 -18.83 -5.26
C GLN A 2 4.19 -18.54 -6.31
N ARG A 3 3.82 -17.93 -7.44
CA ARG A 3 4.67 -17.54 -8.57
C ARG A 3 5.76 -16.53 -8.20
N LEU A 4 5.54 -15.79 -7.11
CA LEU A 4 6.39 -14.69 -6.68
C LEU A 4 7.22 -15.03 -5.43
N TYR A 5 8.40 -14.42 -5.35
CA TYR A 5 9.14 -14.23 -4.09
C TYR A 5 9.30 -12.73 -3.81
N VAL A 6 9.42 -12.37 -2.53
CA VAL A 6 9.53 -10.96 -2.10
C VAL A 6 10.86 -10.72 -1.41
N LYS A 7 11.52 -9.63 -1.78
CA LYS A 7 12.69 -9.09 -1.10
C LYS A 7 12.31 -7.75 -0.47
N ALA A 8 12.53 -7.61 0.82
CA ALA A 8 12.38 -6.34 1.52
C ALA A 8 13.75 -5.65 1.60
N VAL A 9 13.82 -4.38 1.22
CA VAL A 9 15.07 -3.60 1.24
C VAL A 9 14.82 -2.21 1.83
N THR A 10 15.81 -1.65 2.51
CA THR A 10 15.80 -0.22 2.84
C THR A 10 16.26 0.55 1.61
N PRO A 11 15.54 1.60 1.13
CA PRO A 11 15.90 2.36 -0.07
C PRO A 11 17.36 2.79 -0.15
N GLY A 12 17.92 3.33 0.94
CA GLY A 12 19.32 3.77 1.01
C GLY A 12 20.35 2.64 0.88
N ARG A 13 19.92 1.37 1.02
CA ARG A 13 20.77 0.16 0.94
C ARG A 13 20.55 -0.65 -0.34
N MET A 14 19.75 -0.15 -1.29
CA MET A 14 19.59 -0.82 -2.58
C MET A 14 20.92 -0.85 -3.33
N THR A 15 21.27 -2.03 -3.83
CA THR A 15 22.37 -2.22 -4.77
C THR A 15 22.11 -1.46 -6.08
N ARG A 16 23.17 -1.24 -6.85
CA ARG A 16 23.05 -0.61 -8.18
C ARG A 16 22.06 -1.36 -9.08
N LYS A 17 22.16 -2.70 -9.11
CA LYS A 17 21.26 -3.56 -9.88
C LYS A 17 19.79 -3.41 -9.45
N GLU A 18 19.52 -3.34 -8.14
CA GLU A 18 18.14 -3.15 -7.65
C GLU A 18 17.57 -1.78 -8.03
N LYS A 19 18.40 -0.72 -7.98
CA LYS A 19 18.00 0.62 -8.42
C LYS A 19 17.67 0.63 -9.90
N GLU A 20 18.51 0.02 -10.72
CA GLU A 20 18.29 -0.11 -12.17
C GLU A 20 16.99 -0.87 -12.47
N GLN A 21 16.75 -2.02 -11.82
CA GLN A 21 15.52 -2.79 -11.98
C GLN A 21 14.27 -1.99 -11.54
N TYR A 22 14.36 -1.27 -10.41
CA TYR A 22 13.28 -0.42 -9.92
C TYR A 22 12.94 0.70 -10.92
N ILE A 23 13.96 1.39 -11.43
CA ILE A 23 13.80 2.47 -12.42
C ILE A 23 13.16 1.92 -13.69
N GLN A 24 13.70 0.82 -14.23
CA GLN A 24 13.16 0.17 -15.42
C GLN A 24 11.70 -0.22 -15.25
N LEU A 25 11.32 -0.82 -14.12
CA LEU A 25 9.92 -1.17 -13.86
C LEU A 25 9.02 0.07 -13.81
N HIS A 26 9.42 1.12 -13.09
CA HIS A 26 8.58 2.32 -12.94
C HIS A 26 8.44 3.10 -14.25
N GLN A 27 9.51 3.21 -15.05
CA GLN A 27 9.48 3.93 -16.32
C GLN A 27 8.65 3.24 -17.42
N LYS A 28 8.31 1.96 -17.24
CA LYS A 28 7.29 1.30 -18.10
C LYS A 28 5.91 1.93 -17.97
N TYR A 29 5.61 2.55 -16.83
CA TYR A 29 4.29 3.06 -16.46
C TYR A 29 4.25 4.58 -16.29
N LEU A 30 5.36 5.18 -15.87
CA LEU A 30 5.45 6.59 -15.50
C LEU A 30 6.47 7.31 -16.38
N ASN A 31 6.10 8.46 -16.92
CA ASN A 31 7.02 9.35 -17.59
C ASN A 31 7.70 10.27 -16.57
N LEU A 32 8.67 9.71 -15.85
CA LEU A 32 9.40 10.41 -14.80
C LEU A 32 10.89 10.06 -14.88
N ASP A 33 11.74 11.06 -14.65
CA ASP A 33 13.18 10.87 -14.65
C ASP A 33 13.63 9.89 -13.56
N ALA A 34 14.63 9.09 -13.91
CA ALA A 34 15.26 8.12 -13.01
C ALA A 34 15.71 8.75 -11.68
N LYS A 35 16.22 9.99 -11.73
CA LYS A 35 16.61 10.76 -10.54
C LYS A 35 15.44 10.95 -9.58
N PHE A 36 14.29 11.40 -10.07
CA PHE A 36 13.11 11.64 -9.24
C PHE A 36 12.50 10.33 -8.73
N LEU A 37 12.52 9.26 -9.53
CA LEU A 37 12.08 7.94 -9.08
C LEU A 37 12.83 7.45 -7.83
N ILE A 38 14.14 7.72 -7.76
CA ILE A 38 14.98 7.38 -6.61
C ILE A 38 14.82 8.38 -5.45
N GLU A 39 14.76 9.68 -5.75
CA GLU A 39 14.57 10.73 -4.75
C GLU A 39 13.29 10.50 -3.93
N TYR A 40 12.16 10.24 -4.60
CA TYR A 40 10.87 9.99 -3.95
C TYR A 40 10.81 8.65 -3.20
N LEU A 41 11.74 7.74 -3.46
CA LEU A 41 11.86 6.46 -2.75
C LEU A 41 12.71 6.60 -1.47
N SER A 42 13.64 7.56 -1.42
CA SER A 42 14.66 7.65 -0.36
C SER A 42 14.10 7.78 1.06
N ALA A 43 12.98 8.48 1.23
CA ALA A 43 12.35 8.72 2.53
C ALA A 43 11.56 7.53 3.10
N ARG A 44 11.49 6.39 2.38
CA ARG A 44 10.66 5.24 2.80
C ARG A 44 11.41 4.36 3.79
N ASN A 45 10.66 3.76 4.72
CA ASN A 45 11.22 2.84 5.71
C ASN A 45 11.65 1.52 5.08
N GLU A 46 10.84 1.02 4.14
CA GLU A 46 11.06 -0.25 3.46
C GLU A 46 10.50 -0.17 2.03
N LEU A 47 11.16 -0.84 1.09
CA LEU A 47 10.65 -1.15 -0.24
C LEU A 47 10.50 -2.66 -0.35
N LEU A 48 9.30 -3.12 -0.66
CA LEU A 48 9.05 -4.50 -1.04
C LEU A 48 9.21 -4.65 -2.55
N MET A 49 10.14 -5.50 -2.96
CA MET A 49 10.43 -5.86 -4.34
C MET A 49 9.94 -7.29 -4.59
N PHE A 50 8.99 -7.46 -5.50
CA PHE A 50 8.39 -8.74 -5.85
C PHE A 50 8.96 -9.22 -7.17
N TYR A 51 9.50 -10.43 -7.14
CA TYR A 51 10.18 -11.04 -8.26
C TYR A 51 9.45 -12.29 -8.69
N ASP A 52 9.35 -12.48 -10.01
CA ASP A 52 8.90 -13.74 -10.58
C ASP A 52 9.97 -14.82 -10.34
N LYS A 53 9.55 -16.01 -9.90
CA LYS A 53 10.46 -17.08 -9.48
C LYS A 53 11.23 -17.72 -10.63
N GLU A 54 10.65 -17.73 -11.82
CA GLU A 54 11.24 -18.42 -12.98
C GLU A 54 12.19 -17.48 -13.73
N SER A 55 11.71 -16.27 -14.05
CA SER A 55 12.49 -15.27 -14.79
C SER A 55 13.43 -14.45 -13.91
N HIS A 56 13.24 -14.45 -12.59
CA HIS A 56 13.90 -13.54 -11.64
C HIS A 56 13.72 -12.05 -11.97
N ALA A 57 12.73 -11.70 -12.81
CA ALA A 57 12.42 -10.33 -13.16
C ALA A 57 11.69 -9.62 -12.02
N LEU A 58 11.99 -8.34 -11.82
CA LEU A 58 11.23 -7.48 -10.91
C LEU A 58 9.88 -7.14 -11.56
N VAL A 59 8.79 -7.58 -10.95
CA VAL A 59 7.43 -7.46 -11.52
C VAL A 59 6.49 -6.61 -10.67
N ALA A 60 6.84 -6.37 -9.41
CA ALA A 60 6.12 -5.40 -8.60
C ALA A 60 6.99 -4.75 -7.53
N THR A 61 6.62 -3.53 -7.15
CA THR A 61 7.24 -2.78 -6.07
C THR A 61 6.17 -2.12 -5.21
N ILE A 62 6.38 -2.09 -3.89
CA ILE A 62 5.53 -1.37 -2.93
C ILE A 62 6.44 -0.74 -1.88
N GLY A 63 6.57 0.58 -1.91
CA GLY A 63 7.23 1.39 -0.89
C GLY A 63 6.34 1.58 0.33
N ILE A 64 6.95 1.61 1.51
CA ILE A 64 6.26 1.70 2.80
C ILE A 64 6.87 2.79 3.66
N GLN A 65 6.01 3.63 4.23
CA GLN A 65 6.37 4.51 5.32
C GLN A 65 5.36 4.38 6.47
N LEU A 66 5.86 4.23 7.69
CA LEU A 66 5.06 4.32 8.90
C LEU A 66 5.10 5.76 9.41
N ILE A 67 3.93 6.37 9.51
CA ILE A 67 3.76 7.76 9.94
C ILE A 67 3.11 7.71 11.31
N ARG A 68 3.73 8.36 12.30
CA ARG A 68 3.23 8.39 13.67
C ARG A 68 3.11 9.83 14.16
N PHE A 69 1.93 10.16 14.68
CA PHE A 69 1.70 11.41 15.39
C PHE A 69 0.51 11.24 16.33
N GLU A 70 0.56 11.91 17.49
CA GLU A 70 -0.47 11.83 18.53
C GLU A 70 -0.76 10.35 18.91
N ASN A 71 -2.04 9.98 18.99
CA ASN A 71 -2.52 8.63 19.21
C ASN A 71 -2.74 7.86 17.89
N LYS A 72 -2.13 8.26 16.77
CA LYS A 72 -2.38 7.69 15.44
C LYS A 72 -1.13 7.05 14.84
N ILE A 73 -1.34 5.98 14.11
CA ILE A 73 -0.33 5.38 13.23
C ILE A 73 -0.94 5.11 11.86
N LEU A 74 -0.20 5.47 10.82
CA LEU A 74 -0.60 5.25 9.44
C LEU A 74 0.46 4.41 8.75
N VAL A 75 0.01 3.44 7.95
CA VAL A 75 0.84 2.84 6.91
C VAL A 75 0.57 3.57 5.60
N TYR A 76 1.60 4.23 5.09
CA TYR A 76 1.60 4.90 3.81
C TYR A 76 2.20 3.98 2.75
N PHE A 77 1.37 3.55 1.80
CA PHE A 77 1.77 2.77 0.63
C PHE A 77 2.07 3.73 -0.53
N VAL A 78 3.23 3.59 -1.13
CA VAL A 78 3.74 4.53 -2.14
C VAL A 78 4.68 3.83 -3.12
N ASN A 79 4.98 4.46 -4.25
CA ASN A 79 5.81 3.88 -5.31
C ASN A 79 5.31 2.48 -5.71
N VAL A 80 3.98 2.33 -5.78
CA VAL A 80 3.31 1.06 -6.08
C VAL A 80 3.23 0.89 -7.59
N VAL A 81 3.99 -0.06 -8.12
CA VAL A 81 3.90 -0.48 -9.52
C VAL A 81 3.81 -1.99 -9.55
N ILE A 82 2.84 -2.53 -10.30
CA ILE A 82 2.61 -3.97 -10.47
C ILE A 82 2.38 -4.21 -11.95
N GLU A 83 3.20 -5.09 -12.55
CA GLU A 83 3.01 -5.54 -13.92
C GLU A 83 1.60 -6.13 -14.11
N GLU A 84 0.97 -5.88 -15.27
CA GLU A 84 -0.42 -6.27 -15.55
C GLU A 84 -0.68 -7.74 -15.24
N ASP A 85 0.20 -8.62 -15.74
CA ASP A 85 0.11 -10.08 -15.59
C ASP A 85 0.19 -10.57 -14.14
N TYR A 86 0.55 -9.68 -13.21
CA TYR A 86 0.77 -9.99 -11.79
C TYR A 86 -0.21 -9.26 -10.86
N LYS A 87 -1.16 -8.47 -11.39
CA LYS A 87 -2.12 -7.71 -10.56
C LYS A 87 -2.94 -8.59 -9.62
N HIS A 88 -3.19 -9.84 -9.99
CA HIS A 88 -3.99 -10.79 -9.21
C HIS A 88 -3.17 -11.77 -8.36
N GLU A 89 -1.84 -11.65 -8.36
CA GLU A 89 -0.93 -12.50 -7.57
C GLU A 89 -0.84 -12.10 -6.08
N GLY A 90 -1.66 -11.11 -5.67
CA GLY A 90 -1.84 -10.78 -4.26
C GLY A 90 -0.76 -9.91 -3.62
N CYS A 91 0.10 -9.24 -4.38
CA CYS A 91 1.17 -8.35 -3.87
C CYS A 91 0.65 -7.31 -2.85
N ILE A 92 -0.46 -6.63 -3.19
CA ILE A 92 -1.09 -5.63 -2.31
C ILE A 92 -1.62 -6.31 -1.05
N SER A 93 -2.34 -7.43 -1.19
CA SER A 93 -2.92 -8.15 -0.05
C SER A 93 -1.83 -8.66 0.91
N HIS A 94 -0.75 -9.23 0.38
CA HIS A 94 0.41 -9.67 1.15
C HIS A 94 1.01 -8.52 1.98
N THR A 95 1.25 -7.39 1.32
CA THR A 95 1.85 -6.19 1.92
C THR A 95 0.94 -5.58 2.98
N THR A 96 -0.34 -5.41 2.66
CA THR A 96 -1.35 -4.90 3.59
C THR A 96 -1.44 -5.77 4.83
N VAL A 97 -1.47 -7.10 4.70
CA VAL A 97 -1.52 -8.03 5.84
C VAL A 97 -0.27 -7.90 6.71
N LYS A 98 0.94 -7.93 6.12
CA LYS A 98 2.21 -7.80 6.86
C LYS A 98 2.20 -6.54 7.74
N TYR A 99 1.81 -5.41 7.17
CA TYR A 99 1.84 -4.12 7.86
C TYR A 99 0.65 -3.90 8.79
N ALA A 100 -0.52 -4.50 8.50
CA ALA A 100 -1.64 -4.54 9.43
C ALA A 100 -1.22 -5.20 10.74
N ILE A 101 -0.70 -6.42 10.64
CA ILE A 101 -0.28 -7.21 11.79
C ILE A 101 0.77 -6.43 12.59
N LYS A 102 1.78 -5.86 11.91
CA LYS A 102 2.82 -5.05 12.54
C LYS A 102 2.23 -3.87 13.33
N MET A 103 1.31 -3.09 12.74
CA MET A 103 0.70 -1.95 13.43
C MET A 103 -0.14 -2.39 14.64
N PHE A 104 -0.91 -3.47 14.54
CA PHE A 104 -1.75 -3.94 15.65
C PHE A 104 -0.96 -4.58 16.80
N LEU A 105 0.17 -5.23 16.49
CA LEU A 105 1.05 -5.81 17.51
C LEU A 105 1.92 -4.76 18.20
N LEU A 106 2.50 -3.82 17.44
CA LEU A 106 3.45 -2.83 17.98
C LEU A 106 2.78 -1.56 18.51
N HIS A 107 1.58 -1.25 18.05
CA HIS A 107 0.86 -0.03 18.42
C HIS A 107 -0.60 -0.32 18.80
N PRO A 108 -0.86 -1.20 19.80
CA PRO A 108 -2.20 -1.70 20.11
C PRO A 108 -3.19 -0.59 20.49
N PHE A 109 -2.73 0.51 21.11
CA PHE A 109 -3.59 1.60 21.59
C PHE A 109 -3.74 2.80 20.64
N CYS A 110 -3.09 2.78 19.47
CA CYS A 110 -3.25 3.85 18.50
C CYS A 110 -4.49 3.67 17.60
N GLU A 111 -5.03 4.73 17.03
CA GLU A 111 -5.90 4.63 15.86
C GLU A 111 -5.04 4.28 14.64
N LYS A 112 -5.49 3.33 13.81
CA LYS A 112 -4.72 2.85 12.65
C LYS A 112 -5.37 3.30 11.36
N TYR A 113 -4.55 3.72 10.40
CA TYR A 113 -5.00 4.02 9.06
C TYR A 113 -4.08 3.43 8.00
N CYS A 114 -4.65 3.22 6.82
CA CYS A 114 -3.97 2.96 5.57
C CYS A 114 -4.11 4.22 4.70
N CYS A 115 -3.02 4.68 4.09
CA CYS A 115 -3.04 5.82 3.19
C CYS A 115 -2.08 5.65 2.02
N GLY A 116 -2.19 6.54 1.05
CA GLY A 116 -1.38 6.55 -0.16
C GLY A 116 -1.76 7.72 -1.06
N LEU A 117 -1.01 7.87 -2.15
CA LEU A 117 -1.32 8.81 -3.22
C LEU A 117 -1.81 8.05 -4.44
N ALA A 118 -3.08 8.21 -4.76
CA ALA A 118 -3.68 7.64 -5.95
C ALA A 118 -3.34 8.51 -7.16
N SER A 119 -2.49 7.99 -8.05
CA SER A 119 -2.14 8.60 -9.33
C SER A 119 -3.07 8.21 -10.47
N SER A 120 -3.92 7.20 -10.28
CA SER A 120 -4.84 6.70 -11.30
C SER A 120 -6.16 6.23 -10.70
N PRO A 121 -7.23 6.15 -11.51
CA PRO A 121 -8.51 5.59 -11.07
C PRO A 121 -8.39 4.18 -10.51
N GLY A 122 -7.56 3.33 -11.15
CA GLY A 122 -7.29 1.97 -10.69
C GLY A 122 -6.61 1.92 -9.32
N SER A 123 -5.71 2.87 -9.01
CA SER A 123 -5.12 2.96 -7.67
C SER A 123 -6.13 3.42 -6.62
N LEU A 124 -7.03 4.35 -6.96
CA LEU A 124 -8.09 4.81 -6.07
C LEU A 124 -9.13 3.71 -5.81
N GLU A 125 -9.42 2.87 -6.81
CA GLU A 125 -10.37 1.76 -6.72
C GLU A 125 -10.07 0.79 -5.56
N TYR A 126 -8.78 0.48 -5.35
CA TYR A 126 -8.37 -0.39 -4.23
C TYR A 126 -8.71 0.20 -2.86
N THR A 127 -8.87 1.51 -2.77
CA THR A 127 -9.05 2.23 -1.51
C THR A 127 -10.53 2.36 -1.17
N ILE A 128 -11.36 2.77 -2.13
CA ILE A 128 -12.78 3.05 -1.89
C ILE A 128 -13.62 1.78 -1.64
N ARG A 129 -13.09 0.60 -1.99
CA ARG A 129 -13.68 -0.70 -1.68
C ARG A 129 -13.72 -0.98 -0.18
N HIS A 130 -12.92 -0.27 0.61
CA HIS A 130 -12.79 -0.47 2.05
C HIS A 130 -13.37 0.71 2.82
N ARG A 131 -14.68 0.64 3.11
CA ARG A 131 -15.38 1.70 3.85
C ARG A 131 -15.14 1.61 5.37
N PRO A 132 -15.15 2.76 6.08
CA PRO A 132 -15.15 4.10 5.51
C PRO A 132 -13.80 4.40 4.82
N SER A 133 -13.84 5.23 3.79
CA SER A 133 -12.67 5.62 2.99
C SER A 133 -12.81 7.09 2.62
N TRP A 134 -11.69 7.79 2.46
CA TRP A 134 -11.70 9.14 1.91
C TRP A 134 -10.64 9.24 0.81
N PRO A 135 -10.98 9.75 -0.39
CA PRO A 135 -12.27 10.31 -0.80
C PRO A 135 -13.40 9.25 -0.92
N ASP A 136 -14.67 9.67 -0.87
CA ASP A 136 -15.86 8.80 -1.00
C ASP A 136 -16.87 9.44 -1.99
N GLU A 137 -17.41 8.66 -2.92
CA GLU A 137 -18.33 9.14 -3.95
C GLU A 137 -19.62 9.77 -3.39
N GLN A 138 -20.02 9.36 -2.19
CA GLN A 138 -21.29 9.72 -1.54
C GLN A 138 -21.10 10.74 -0.41
N LYS A 139 -19.88 10.91 0.11
CA LYS A 139 -19.62 11.71 1.31
C LYS A 139 -18.41 12.62 1.14
N ARG A 140 -18.57 13.86 1.60
CA ARG A 140 -17.44 14.81 1.73
C ARG A 140 -16.46 14.32 2.80
N THR A 141 -15.17 14.58 2.58
CA THR A 141 -14.14 14.32 3.59
C THR A 141 -14.34 15.26 4.79
N PRO A 142 -14.49 14.74 6.02
CA PRO A 142 -14.59 15.58 7.21
C PRO A 142 -13.31 16.40 7.45
N LEU A 143 -13.45 17.58 8.06
CA LEU A 143 -12.32 18.45 8.39
C LEU A 143 -11.28 17.75 9.30
N SER A 144 -11.73 16.91 10.23
CA SER A 144 -10.85 16.12 11.10
C SER A 144 -9.98 15.15 10.31
N VAL A 145 -10.54 14.52 9.27
CA VAL A 145 -9.83 13.61 8.36
C VAL A 145 -8.83 14.40 7.49
N ASN A 146 -9.23 15.56 6.95
CA ASN A 146 -8.31 16.42 6.20
C ASN A 146 -7.09 16.85 7.04
N LYS A 147 -7.28 17.16 8.32
CA LYS A 147 -6.16 17.47 9.23
C LYS A 147 -5.18 16.30 9.37
N ILE A 148 -5.68 15.07 9.44
CA ILE A 148 -4.84 13.86 9.48
C ILE A 148 -4.06 13.71 8.17
N MET A 149 -4.73 13.86 7.02
CA MET A 149 -4.09 13.77 5.70
C MET A 149 -2.98 14.81 5.54
N ILE A 150 -3.23 16.07 5.89
CA ILE A 150 -2.25 17.16 5.79
C ILE A 150 -1.04 16.92 6.70
N LYS A 151 -1.26 16.46 7.95
CA LYS A 151 -0.15 16.09 8.84
C LYS A 151 0.68 14.95 8.26
N ALA A 152 0.04 13.94 7.67
CA ALA A 152 0.72 12.85 7.01
C ALA A 152 1.54 13.34 5.80
N LEU A 153 1.01 14.22 4.95
CA LEU A 153 1.72 14.82 3.81
C LEU A 153 3.03 15.49 4.23
N ARG A 154 2.98 16.31 5.29
CA ARG A 154 4.18 16.99 5.83
C ARG A 154 5.23 15.98 6.30
N GLN A 155 4.83 14.90 6.97
CA GLN A 155 5.77 13.87 7.42
C GLN A 155 6.38 13.03 6.28
N ILE A 156 5.75 12.98 5.11
CA ILE A 156 6.31 12.30 3.92
C ILE A 156 7.05 13.24 2.97
N GLY A 157 7.26 14.50 3.37
CA GLY A 157 8.01 15.50 2.60
C GLY A 157 7.23 16.13 1.45
N ILE A 158 5.89 16.15 1.53
CA ILE A 158 5.03 16.78 0.52
C ILE A 158 4.53 18.13 1.07
N GLU A 159 4.91 19.19 0.37
CA GLU A 159 4.68 20.57 0.76
C GLU A 159 3.62 21.27 -0.09
N GLN A 160 3.48 20.87 -1.36
CA GLN A 160 2.56 21.45 -2.32
C GLN A 160 1.31 20.57 -2.45
N TYR A 161 0.21 21.08 -1.92
CA TYR A 161 -1.10 20.45 -2.04
C TYR A 161 -2.19 21.52 -2.12
N LYS A 162 -3.35 21.12 -2.67
CA LYS A 162 -4.58 21.91 -2.71
C LYS A 162 -5.73 21.06 -2.19
N ILE A 163 -6.81 21.74 -1.77
CA ILE A 163 -8.05 21.07 -1.34
C ILE A 163 -9.13 21.41 -2.37
N ILE A 164 -9.61 20.42 -3.11
CA ILE A 164 -10.70 20.57 -4.09
C ILE A 164 -11.89 19.76 -3.59
N ALA A 165 -13.04 20.41 -3.41
CA ALA A 165 -14.27 19.75 -2.93
C ALA A 165 -14.08 18.89 -1.66
N SER A 166 -13.21 19.33 -0.74
CA SER A 166 -12.79 18.61 0.48
C SER A 166 -11.85 17.42 0.26
N HIS A 167 -11.33 17.21 -0.95
CA HIS A 167 -10.32 16.20 -1.26
C HIS A 167 -8.93 16.81 -1.27
N VAL A 168 -7.96 16.13 -0.66
CA VAL A 168 -6.57 16.59 -0.60
C VAL A 168 -5.82 16.08 -1.84
N ILE A 169 -5.35 17.02 -2.66
CA ILE A 169 -4.66 16.77 -3.92
C ILE A 169 -3.23 17.27 -3.81
N THR A 170 -2.24 16.41 -4.08
CA THR A 170 -0.83 16.79 -4.05
C THR A 170 -0.36 17.22 -5.42
N CYS A 171 0.44 18.28 -5.48
CA CYS A 171 0.95 18.87 -6.72
C CYS A 171 2.47 18.74 -6.87
N ASN A 172 3.19 18.22 -5.85
CA ASN A 172 4.67 18.14 -5.84
C ASN A 172 5.30 17.46 -7.06
N LEU A 173 4.63 16.49 -7.66
CA LEU A 173 5.17 15.75 -8.79
C LEU A 173 4.90 16.44 -10.14
N ALA A 174 3.84 17.24 -10.22
CA ALA A 174 3.39 17.86 -11.46
C ALA A 174 4.47 18.70 -12.18
N PRO A 175 5.25 19.56 -11.50
CA PRO A 175 6.29 20.34 -12.18
C PRO A 175 7.51 19.51 -12.61
N LYS A 176 7.57 18.22 -12.23
CA LYS A 176 8.69 17.31 -12.52
C LYS A 176 8.42 16.34 -13.67
N ILE A 177 7.22 16.39 -14.25
CA ILE A 177 6.79 15.50 -15.34
C ILE A 177 6.94 16.24 -16.66
N GLN A 178 7.54 15.56 -17.65
CA GLN A 178 7.64 16.06 -19.02
C GLN A 178 6.48 15.46 -19.85
N GLY A 179 5.43 16.24 -20.11
CA GLY A 179 4.27 15.76 -20.87
C GLY A 179 3.25 15.01 -20.00
N THR A 180 2.77 13.85 -20.46
CA THR A 180 1.76 13.06 -19.74
C THR A 180 2.39 12.18 -18.67
N PHE A 181 1.79 12.14 -17.48
CA PHE A 181 2.33 11.40 -16.34
C PHE A 181 2.39 9.88 -16.58
N HIS A 182 1.32 9.30 -17.12
CA HIS A 182 1.22 7.85 -17.36
C HIS A 182 1.49 7.54 -18.83
N THR A 183 2.32 6.52 -19.08
CA THR A 183 2.61 6.02 -20.43
C THR A 183 1.51 5.14 -20.99
N LYS A 184 0.65 4.58 -20.12
CA LYS A 184 -0.49 3.73 -20.46
C LYS A 184 -1.75 4.25 -19.78
N THR A 185 -2.73 4.70 -20.55
CA THR A 185 -4.04 5.09 -20.01
C THR A 185 -4.96 3.88 -19.94
N PRO A 186 -5.48 3.50 -18.76
CA PRO A 186 -6.47 2.44 -18.67
C PRO A 186 -7.73 2.81 -19.44
N LYS A 187 -8.31 1.86 -20.18
CA LYS A 187 -9.60 2.06 -20.85
C LYS A 187 -10.73 1.97 -19.83
N ASN A 188 -11.40 3.11 -19.63
CA ASN A 188 -12.79 3.30 -19.22
C ASN A 188 -13.28 2.39 -18.07
N ARG A 189 -13.01 2.79 -16.83
CA ARG A 189 -13.70 2.27 -15.64
C ARG A 189 -14.69 3.30 -15.13
N ARG A 190 -15.78 2.84 -14.50
CA ARG A 190 -16.78 3.67 -13.79
C ARG A 190 -16.15 4.72 -12.86
N LEU A 191 -14.95 4.44 -12.34
CA LEU A 191 -14.20 5.33 -11.45
C LEU A 191 -13.42 6.43 -12.15
N ASP A 192 -13.23 6.35 -13.46
CA ASP A 192 -12.46 7.34 -14.20
C ASP A 192 -13.15 8.71 -14.12
N THR A 193 -14.46 8.76 -14.39
CA THR A 193 -15.26 10.00 -14.27
C THR A 193 -15.16 10.60 -12.86
N TYR A 194 -15.28 9.76 -11.81
CA TYR A 194 -15.18 10.24 -10.44
C TYR A 194 -13.78 10.76 -10.11
N PHE A 195 -12.75 10.00 -10.47
CA PHE A 195 -11.35 10.33 -10.22
C PHE A 195 -10.96 11.65 -10.90
N HIS A 196 -11.25 11.80 -12.19
CA HIS A 196 -10.94 13.03 -12.94
C HIS A 196 -11.79 14.22 -12.48
N ARG A 197 -13.02 14.00 -11.99
CA ARG A 197 -13.83 15.06 -11.38
C ARG A 197 -13.20 15.61 -10.10
N ILE A 198 -12.64 14.77 -9.24
CA ILE A 198 -12.00 15.21 -7.99
C ILE A 198 -10.53 15.63 -8.18
N ASN A 199 -9.91 15.22 -9.30
CA ASN A 199 -8.52 15.49 -9.64
C ASN A 199 -8.37 15.83 -11.13
N PRO A 200 -8.77 17.04 -11.55
CA PRO A 200 -8.69 17.44 -12.95
C PRO A 200 -7.24 17.51 -13.46
N GLY A 201 -6.26 17.69 -12.58
CA GLY A 201 -4.83 17.74 -12.93
C GLY A 201 -4.12 16.37 -12.93
N ALA A 202 -4.87 15.27 -12.93
CA ALA A 202 -4.30 13.92 -12.81
C ALA A 202 -3.29 13.59 -13.93
N GLU A 203 -3.55 14.06 -15.15
CA GLU A 203 -2.70 13.78 -16.31
C GLU A 203 -1.35 14.50 -16.24
N GLN A 204 -1.31 15.64 -15.53
CA GLN A 204 -0.12 16.43 -15.25
C GLN A 204 0.62 15.91 -14.02
N GLY A 205 0.15 14.84 -13.37
CA GLY A 205 0.82 14.25 -12.21
C GLY A 205 0.32 14.69 -10.84
N GLU A 206 -0.81 15.39 -10.78
CA GLU A 206 -1.48 15.57 -9.49
C GLU A 206 -2.01 14.23 -8.98
N GLN A 207 -1.90 14.02 -7.66
CA GLN A 207 -2.30 12.75 -7.03
C GLN A 207 -3.29 12.99 -5.90
N VAL A 208 -4.27 12.11 -5.77
CA VAL A 208 -5.28 12.20 -4.71
C VAL A 208 -4.77 11.49 -3.47
N PHE A 209 -4.72 12.18 -2.34
CA PHE A 209 -4.43 11.52 -1.07
C PHE A 209 -5.66 10.75 -0.60
N PHE A 210 -5.49 9.45 -0.36
CA PHE A 210 -6.52 8.63 0.24
C PHE A 210 -6.17 8.25 1.68
N LEU A 211 -7.20 8.07 2.51
CA LEU A 211 -7.08 7.65 3.89
C LEU A 211 -8.24 6.74 4.26
N ASN A 212 -7.91 5.56 4.75
CA ASN A 212 -8.88 4.57 5.23
C ASN A 212 -8.52 4.17 6.65
N PRO A 213 -9.44 4.28 7.63
CA PRO A 213 -9.25 3.66 8.93
C PRO A 213 -9.13 2.15 8.74
N PHE A 214 -8.25 1.58 9.53
CA PHE A 214 -7.87 0.20 9.40
C PHE A 214 -8.16 -0.54 10.69
N TYR A 215 -9.14 -1.42 10.64
CA TYR A 215 -9.65 -2.15 11.79
C TYR A 215 -9.03 -3.55 11.87
N LEU A 216 -8.95 -4.06 13.10
CA LEU A 216 -8.34 -5.36 13.37
C LEU A 216 -9.13 -6.50 12.71
N SER A 217 -10.45 -6.40 12.67
CA SER A 217 -11.33 -7.36 11.97
C SER A 217 -10.96 -7.48 10.49
N HIS A 218 -10.79 -6.34 9.80
CA HIS A 218 -10.37 -6.31 8.38
C HIS A 218 -8.98 -6.91 8.19
N ALA A 219 -8.03 -6.58 9.08
CA ALA A 219 -6.69 -7.15 9.05
C ALA A 219 -6.72 -8.69 9.17
N ILE A 220 -7.52 -9.21 10.09
CA ILE A 220 -7.68 -10.66 10.30
C ILE A 220 -8.34 -11.31 9.08
N ASP A 221 -9.42 -10.74 8.54
CA ASP A 221 -10.10 -11.30 7.37
C ASP A 221 -9.19 -11.33 6.14
N LEU A 222 -8.42 -10.26 5.88
CA LEU A 222 -7.43 -10.22 4.81
C LEU A 222 -6.34 -11.27 5.02
N ALA A 223 -5.85 -11.41 6.25
CA ALA A 223 -4.81 -12.37 6.57
C ALA A 223 -5.32 -13.82 6.41
N ILE A 224 -6.59 -14.10 6.76
CA ILE A 224 -7.21 -15.41 6.56
C ILE A 224 -7.30 -15.74 5.07
N ARG A 225 -7.70 -14.77 4.24
CA ARG A 225 -7.76 -14.94 2.77
C ARG A 225 -6.38 -15.19 2.19
N ALA A 226 -5.39 -14.37 2.56
CA ALA A 226 -4.02 -14.50 2.07
C ALA A 226 -3.39 -15.85 2.46
N LEU A 227 -3.75 -16.39 3.62
CA LEU A 227 -3.24 -17.66 4.13
C LEU A 227 -4.15 -18.85 3.88
N HIS A 228 -5.24 -18.70 3.12
CA HIS A 228 -6.28 -19.73 3.04
C HIS A 228 -5.72 -21.12 2.71
N ALA A 229 -4.88 -21.20 1.67
CA ALA A 229 -4.24 -22.45 1.24
C ALA A 229 -3.34 -23.10 2.30
N SER A 230 -2.73 -22.30 3.19
CA SER A 230 -1.91 -22.82 4.30
C SER A 230 -2.78 -23.20 5.51
N LEU A 231 -3.83 -22.42 5.79
CA LEU A 231 -4.72 -22.64 6.92
C LEU A 231 -5.60 -23.87 6.73
N ILE A 232 -6.06 -24.16 5.51
CA ILE A 232 -6.92 -25.34 5.24
C ILE A 232 -6.19 -26.66 5.50
N ARG A 233 -4.85 -26.68 5.42
CA ARG A 233 -4.01 -27.83 5.81
C ARG A 233 -3.96 -28.06 7.33
N ARG A 234 -4.47 -27.11 8.12
CA ARG A 234 -4.55 -27.17 9.59
C ARG A 234 -5.99 -26.89 10.06
N PRO A 235 -6.95 -27.81 9.81
CA PRO A 235 -8.38 -27.57 9.97
C PRO A 235 -8.79 -27.16 11.40
N LYS A 236 -8.19 -27.78 12.44
CA LYS A 236 -8.44 -27.40 13.85
C LYS A 236 -8.10 -25.93 14.12
N LEU A 237 -6.96 -25.47 13.63
CA LEU A 237 -6.51 -24.08 13.81
C LEU A 237 -7.36 -23.12 12.98
N TYR A 238 -7.67 -23.48 11.73
CA TYR A 238 -8.53 -22.68 10.86
C TYR A 238 -9.93 -22.49 11.47
N HIS A 239 -10.53 -23.56 11.99
CA HIS A 239 -11.83 -23.47 12.65
C HIS A 239 -11.78 -22.64 13.94
N LYS A 240 -10.69 -22.75 14.72
CA LYS A 240 -10.45 -21.90 15.89
C LYS A 240 -10.35 -20.42 15.51
N ILE A 241 -9.54 -20.09 14.51
CA ILE A 241 -9.42 -18.72 13.97
C ILE A 241 -10.78 -18.18 13.51
N ARG A 242 -11.55 -18.98 12.75
CA ARG A 242 -12.89 -18.59 12.28
C ARG A 242 -13.86 -18.31 13.41
N LYS A 243 -13.83 -19.11 14.49
CA LYS A 243 -14.67 -18.91 15.69
C LYS A 243 -14.26 -17.70 16.51
N THR A 244 -12.96 -17.42 16.63
CA THR A 244 -12.46 -16.39 17.55
C THR A 244 -12.28 -15.02 16.91
N LYS A 245 -12.31 -14.89 15.58
CA LYS A 245 -11.95 -13.63 14.89
C LYS A 245 -12.82 -12.43 15.30
N GLU A 246 -14.09 -12.66 15.62
CA GLU A 246 -15.04 -11.60 15.99
C GLU A 246 -15.03 -11.33 17.49
N VAL A 247 -14.94 -12.38 18.31
CA VAL A 247 -15.06 -12.29 19.78
C VAL A 247 -13.72 -11.95 20.46
N LYS A 248 -12.61 -12.47 19.94
CA LYS A 248 -11.25 -12.30 20.49
C LYS A 248 -10.26 -11.98 19.37
N PRO A 249 -10.34 -10.78 18.78
CA PRO A 249 -9.57 -10.46 17.58
C PRO A 249 -8.06 -10.41 17.84
N TYR A 250 -7.60 -9.89 18.99
CA TYR A 250 -6.17 -9.91 19.35
C TYR A 250 -5.62 -11.33 19.57
N TYR A 251 -6.39 -12.20 20.20
CA TYR A 251 -6.03 -13.62 20.33
C TYR A 251 -5.95 -14.30 18.96
N THR A 252 -6.89 -13.97 18.07
CA THR A 252 -6.88 -14.48 16.69
C THR A 252 -5.65 -13.99 15.93
N LEU A 253 -5.30 -12.71 16.06
CA LEU A 253 -4.07 -12.16 15.49
C LEU A 253 -2.84 -12.91 15.97
N TRP A 254 -2.73 -13.17 17.28
CA TRP A 254 -1.62 -13.93 17.86
C TRP A 254 -1.57 -15.39 17.35
N LEU A 255 -2.71 -16.07 17.24
CA LEU A 255 -2.79 -17.41 16.64
C LEU A 255 -2.29 -17.41 15.19
N MET A 256 -2.65 -16.37 14.44
CA MET A 256 -2.18 -16.20 13.07
C MET A 256 -0.66 -15.94 13.04
N THR A 257 -0.14 -15.08 13.90
CA THR A 257 1.31 -14.86 14.09
C THR A 257 2.04 -16.16 14.34
N ARG A 258 1.58 -17.02 15.25
CA ARG A 258 2.19 -18.35 15.47
C ARG A 258 2.20 -19.20 14.20
N CYS A 259 1.14 -19.11 13.39
CA CYS A 259 1.05 -19.78 12.11
C CYS A 259 2.15 -19.29 11.15
N PHE A 260 2.36 -17.98 11.05
CA PHE A 260 3.43 -17.39 10.24
C PHE A 260 4.84 -17.86 10.67
N VAL A 261 5.13 -17.97 11.98
CA VAL A 261 6.42 -18.54 12.47
C VAL A 261 6.58 -19.98 11.99
N SER A 262 5.57 -20.80 12.30
CA SER A 262 5.67 -22.25 12.21
C SER A 262 5.71 -22.78 10.78
N VAL A 263 5.25 -21.98 9.81
CA VAL A 263 5.24 -22.34 8.39
C VAL A 263 6.49 -21.79 7.68
N LYS A 264 7.43 -21.15 8.39
CA LYS A 264 8.59 -20.45 7.81
C LYS A 264 8.17 -19.57 6.62
N ILE A 265 7.00 -18.91 6.69
CA ILE A 265 6.62 -17.93 5.67
C ILE A 265 7.41 -16.66 5.98
N SER A 266 8.72 -16.70 5.70
CA SER A 266 9.67 -15.61 5.92
C SER A 266 9.20 -14.31 5.28
N ALA A 267 8.45 -14.41 4.18
CA ALA A 267 7.82 -13.30 3.46
C ALA A 267 6.76 -12.52 4.26
N LEU A 268 6.04 -13.19 5.16
CA LEU A 268 4.94 -12.60 5.95
C LEU A 268 5.33 -12.32 7.41
N TRP A 269 6.56 -12.65 7.81
CA TRP A 269 7.03 -12.43 9.16
C TRP A 269 7.20 -10.91 9.41
N PRO A 270 6.51 -10.30 10.39
CA PRO A 270 6.63 -8.86 10.67
C PRO A 270 8.00 -8.46 11.23
N PHE A 271 8.83 -9.45 11.61
CA PHE A 271 10.13 -9.29 12.26
C PHE A 271 11.26 -10.06 11.56
N SER A 272 11.11 -10.47 10.30
CA SER A 272 12.22 -11.17 9.63
C SER A 272 13.38 -10.18 9.49
N LYS A 273 14.48 -10.46 10.20
CA LYS A 273 15.79 -9.91 9.82
C LYS A 273 16.05 -10.43 8.41
N ILE A 274 16.05 -9.50 7.48
CA ILE A 274 16.53 -9.68 6.11
C ILE A 274 18.01 -10.03 6.25
N HIS A 275 18.42 -11.18 5.73
CA HIS A 275 19.83 -11.48 5.49
C HIS A 275 20.33 -10.65 4.31
#